data_AF-A0A850AMS9-F1
#
_entry.id   AF-A0A850AMS9-F1
#
_cell.length_a   1.000
_cell.length_b   1.000
_cell.length_c   1.000
_cell.angle_alpha   90.00
_cell.angle_beta   90.00
_cell.angle_gamma   90.00
#
_symmetry.space_group_name_H-M   'P 1'
#
loop_
_entity.id
_entity.type
_entity.pdbx_description
1 polymer ?
#
loop_
_entity_poly.entity_id
_entity_poly.type
_entity_poly.pdbx_seq_one_letter_code
_entity_poly.pdbx_strand_id
1 'polypeptide(L)'
;MTEHNRNESGKLARGAKWVIRQLLLELESRGVEITLRDAAPNGYTIFYDLAAGDEALVAEFAQKLGIRKNGDRLEVQHGID
;
A
#
# COMPACT_ATOMS: atom_id res chain seq x y z
N MET A 1 -9.89 -7.00 3.83
CA MET A 1 -8.71 -6.41 4.51
C MET A 1 -8.49 -7.02 5.91
N THR A 2 -7.28 -7.50 6.19
CA THR A 2 -6.88 -8.13 7.47
C THR A 2 -6.64 -7.11 8.60
N GLU A 3 -6.69 -7.58 9.86
CA GLU A 3 -6.36 -6.75 11.04
C GLU A 3 -4.90 -6.29 11.02
N HIS A 4 -3.97 -7.17 10.64
CA HIS A 4 -2.55 -6.83 10.48
C HIS A 4 -2.33 -5.66 9.52
N ASN A 5 -2.93 -5.72 8.32
CA ASN A 5 -2.81 -4.63 7.33
C ASN A 5 -3.48 -3.34 7.82
N ARG A 6 -4.56 -3.45 8.60
CA ARG A 6 -5.20 -2.28 9.23
C ARG A 6 -4.27 -1.62 10.24
N ASN A 7 -3.51 -2.40 11.00
CA ASN A 7 -2.55 -1.91 11.99
C ASN A 7 -1.34 -1.27 11.31
N GLU A 8 -0.71 -1.93 10.34
CA GLU A 8 0.44 -1.38 9.61
C GLU A 8 0.10 -0.11 8.84
N SER A 9 -0.97 -0.12 8.02
CA SER A 9 -1.43 1.10 7.33
C SER A 9 -1.86 2.20 8.30
N GLY A 10 -2.26 1.82 9.52
CA GLY A 10 -2.63 2.74 10.59
C GLY A 10 -1.49 3.60 11.10
N LYS A 11 -0.23 3.16 10.93
CA LYS A 11 0.97 3.89 11.35
C LYS A 11 1.33 5.06 10.43
N LEU A 12 0.83 5.08 9.19
CA LEU A 12 1.16 6.09 8.20
C LEU A 12 0.49 7.44 8.48
N ALA A 13 1.01 8.51 7.84
CA ALA A 13 0.35 9.81 7.79
C ALA A 13 -1.08 9.67 7.26
N ARG A 14 -2.01 10.54 7.71
CA ARG A 14 -3.45 10.43 7.40
C ARG A 14 -3.75 10.29 5.90
N GLY A 15 -3.06 11.05 5.04
CA GLY A 15 -3.19 10.97 3.59
C GLY A 15 -2.67 9.64 3.04
N ALA A 16 -1.44 9.25 3.42
CA ALA A 16 -0.84 7.99 3.00
C ALA A 16 -1.66 6.76 3.45
N LYS A 17 -2.20 6.79 4.66
CA LYS A 17 -3.11 5.76 5.19
C LYS A 17 -4.35 5.57 4.31
N TRP A 18 -4.96 6.67 3.85
CA TRP A 18 -6.14 6.58 2.98
C TRP A 18 -5.78 5.94 1.63
N VAL A 19 -4.68 6.40 1.02
CA VAL A 19 -4.21 5.90 -0.28
C VAL A 19 -3.84 4.41 -0.21
N ILE A 20 -3.09 3.98 0.81
CA ILE A 20 -2.74 2.56 0.99
C ILE A 20 -3.98 1.69 1.23
N ARG A 21 -5.00 2.20 1.93
CA ARG A 21 -6.26 1.45 2.10
C ARG A 21 -7.03 1.30 0.80
N GLN A 22 -7.02 2.31 -0.07
CA GLN A 22 -7.60 2.18 -1.41
C GLN A 22 -6.85 1.13 -2.24
N LEU A 23 -5.52 1.12 -2.19
CA LEU A 23 -4.71 0.10 -2.85
C LEU A 23 -5.11 -1.32 -2.40
N LEU A 24 -5.23 -1.54 -1.09
CA LEU A 24 -5.63 -2.85 -0.54
C LEU A 24 -7.02 -3.30 -1.05
N LEU A 25 -7.98 -2.37 -1.15
CA LEU A 25 -9.32 -2.69 -1.64
C LEU A 25 -9.32 -3.07 -3.12
N GLU A 26 -8.58 -2.32 -3.95
CA GLU A 26 -8.44 -2.62 -5.38
C GLU A 26 -7.79 -3.99 -5.60
N LEU A 27 -6.73 -4.30 -4.85
CA LEU A 27 -6.05 -5.61 -4.93
C LEU A 27 -6.96 -6.75 -4.48
N GLU A 28 -7.65 -6.60 -3.34
CA GLU A 28 -8.59 -7.59 -2.83
C GLU A 28 -9.72 -7.87 -3.84
N SER A 29 -10.21 -6.84 -4.53
CA SER A 29 -11.24 -6.98 -5.58
C SER A 29 -10.79 -7.82 -6.79
N ARG A 30 -9.47 -7.96 -6.99
CA ARG A 30 -8.85 -8.74 -8.07
C ARG A 30 -8.26 -10.08 -7.60
N GLY A 31 -8.48 -10.45 -6.34
CA GLY A 31 -7.92 -11.68 -5.76
C GLY A 31 -6.40 -11.60 -5.54
N VAL A 32 -5.86 -10.39 -5.37
CA VAL A 32 -4.46 -10.17 -4.98
C VAL A 32 -4.40 -9.90 -3.49
N GLU A 33 -3.58 -10.67 -2.79
CA GLU A 33 -3.38 -10.54 -1.36
C GLU A 33 -1.94 -10.15 -1.06
N ILE A 34 -1.78 -9.03 -0.35
CA ILE A 34 -0.49 -8.58 0.16
C ILE A 34 -0.53 -8.44 1.68
N THR A 35 0.61 -8.69 2.33
CA THR A 35 0.81 -8.45 3.75
C THR A 35 1.71 -7.24 3.92
N LEU A 36 1.23 -6.21 4.61
CA LEU A 36 2.01 -5.00 4.86
C LEU A 36 3.01 -5.21 5.99
N ARG A 37 4.14 -4.51 5.94
CA ARG A 37 5.14 -4.48 7.02
C ARG A 37 5.95 -3.19 7.00
N ASP A 38 6.66 -2.95 8.10
CA ASP A 38 7.67 -1.89 8.23
C ASP A 38 7.16 -0.50 7.82
N ALA A 39 5.90 -0.18 8.15
CA ALA A 39 5.34 1.14 7.85
C ALA A 39 6.09 2.23 8.62
N ALA A 40 6.56 3.26 7.91
CA ALA A 40 7.21 4.42 8.50
C ALA A 40 6.19 5.19 9.38
N PRO A 41 6.37 5.29 10.71
CA PRO A 41 5.43 5.98 11.59
C PRO A 41 5.25 7.46 11.21
N ASN A 42 4.01 7.90 11.04
CA ASN A 42 3.63 9.21 10.50
C ASN A 42 4.27 9.56 9.15
N GLY A 43 4.82 8.57 8.44
CA GLY A 43 5.48 8.71 7.15
C GLY A 43 4.58 8.31 5.98
N TYR A 44 5.22 8.15 4.83
CA TYR A 44 4.58 7.88 3.53
C TYR A 44 5.06 6.58 2.89
N THR A 45 5.92 5.83 3.59
CA THR A 45 6.55 4.59 3.08
C THR A 45 6.04 3.38 3.85
N ILE A 46 5.77 2.30 3.14
CA ILE A 46 5.43 0.98 3.69
C ILE A 46 5.96 -0.12 2.77
N PHE A 47 6.24 -1.29 3.33
CA PHE A 47 6.68 -2.46 2.58
C PHE A 47 5.57 -3.51 2.52
N TYR A 48 5.63 -4.41 1.55
CA TYR A 48 4.67 -5.50 1.44
C TYR A 48 5.31 -6.81 0.99
N ASP A 49 4.72 -7.92 1.39
CA ASP A 49 4.99 -9.24 0.80
C ASP A 49 3.76 -9.70 0.01
N LEU A 50 3.98 -10.28 -1.17
CA LEU A 50 2.91 -10.88 -1.96
C LEU A 50 2.53 -12.24 -1.37
N ALA A 51 1.32 -12.36 -0.85
CA ALA A 51 0.81 -13.62 -0.30
C ALA A 51 0.13 -14.47 -1.39
N ALA A 52 -0.61 -13.84 -2.29
CA ALA A 52 -1.27 -14.50 -3.42
C ALA A 52 -1.58 -13.51 -4.56
N GLY A 53 -1.70 -14.03 -5.78
CA GLY A 53 -2.08 -13.26 -6.97
C GLY A 53 -0.89 -12.79 -7.81
N ASP A 54 -1.14 -11.80 -8.67
CA ASP A 54 -0.17 -11.27 -9.63
C ASP A 54 0.46 -9.96 -9.13
N GLU A 55 1.78 -9.92 -9.00
CA GLU A 55 2.51 -8.72 -8.59
C GLU A 55 2.35 -7.55 -9.58
N ALA A 56 2.11 -7.84 -10.86
CA ALA A 56 1.91 -6.81 -11.88
C ALA A 56 0.70 -5.92 -11.55
N LEU A 57 -0.34 -6.48 -10.92
CA LEU A 57 -1.51 -5.73 -10.47
C LEU A 57 -1.17 -4.78 -9.32
N VAL A 58 -0.24 -5.15 -8.44
CA VAL A 58 0.27 -4.25 -7.39
C VAL A 58 0.92 -3.03 -8.02
N ALA A 59 1.75 -3.22 -9.05
CA ALA A 59 2.38 -2.12 -9.78
C ALA A 59 1.35 -1.24 -10.52
N GLU A 60 0.38 -1.85 -11.19
CA GLU A 60 -0.68 -1.15 -11.93
C GLU A 60 -1.52 -0.26 -11.00
N PHE A 61 -2.02 -0.81 -9.89
CA PHE A 61 -2.83 -0.04 -8.95
C PHE A 61 -2.02 0.97 -8.15
N ALA A 62 -0.75 0.66 -7.81
CA ALA A 62 0.14 1.64 -7.21
C ALA A 62 0.31 2.87 -8.11
N GLN A 63 0.55 2.65 -9.40
CA GLN A 63 0.67 3.74 -10.37
C GLN A 63 -0.63 4.57 -10.48
N LYS A 64 -1.79 3.91 -10.59
CA LYS A 64 -3.11 4.58 -10.65
C LYS A 64 -3.38 5.48 -9.43
N LEU A 65 -2.89 5.09 -8.26
CA LEU A 65 -3.08 5.80 -7.01
C LEU A 65 -1.96 6.81 -6.69
N GLY A 66 -1.02 7.04 -7.61
CA GLY A 66 0.10 7.96 -7.39
C GLY A 66 1.13 7.46 -6.38
N ILE A 67 1.23 6.14 -6.19
CA ILE A 67 2.17 5.48 -5.29
C ILE A 67 3.42 5.10 -6.09
N ARG A 68 4.60 5.51 -5.64
CA ARG A 68 5.88 5.05 -6.20
C ARG A 68 6.18 3.65 -5.64
N LYS A 69 6.26 2.66 -6.53
CA LYS A 69 6.71 1.30 -6.20
C LYS A 69 8.18 1.13 -6.56
N ASN A 70 8.98 0.58 -5.64
CA ASN A 70 10.33 0.13 -5.91
C ASN A 70 10.56 -1.23 -5.22
N GLY A 71 10.51 -2.32 -5.99
CA GLY A 71 10.44 -3.66 -5.42
C GLY A 71 9.21 -3.82 -4.52
N ASP A 72 9.42 -4.22 -3.28
CA ASP A 72 8.42 -4.39 -2.23
C ASP A 72 8.05 -3.08 -1.50
N ARG A 73 8.74 -1.97 -1.80
CA ARG A 73 8.53 -0.67 -1.18
C ARG A 73 7.46 0.13 -1.90
N LEU A 74 6.49 0.64 -1.15
CA LEU A 74 5.45 1.57 -1.60
C LEU A 74 5.64 2.93 -0.92
N GLU A 75 5.70 4.00 -1.71
CA GLU A 75 5.81 5.37 -1.23
C GLU A 75 4.67 6.22 -1.80
N VAL A 76 3.78 6.69 -0.93
CA VAL A 76 2.69 7.59 -1.32
C VAL A 76 3.25 8.98 -1.60
N GLN A 77 3.05 9.49 -2.81
CA GLN A 77 3.46 10.86 -3.12
C GLN A 77 2.64 11.84 -2.29
N HIS A 78 3.32 12.72 -1.55
CA HIS A 78 2.70 13.91 -0.98
C HIS A 78 2.86 15.03 -2.02
N GLY A 79 1.74 15.67 -2.40
CA GLY A 79 1.80 16.93 -3.13
C GLY A 79 2.49 17.93 -2.22
N ILE A 80 3.66 18.40 -2.62
CA ILE A 80 4.22 19.65 -2.08
C ILE A 80 3.16 20.70 -2.42
N ASP A 81 2.51 21.25 -1.39
CA ASP A 81 1.65 22.43 -1.53
C ASP A 81 2.40 23.56 -2.25
#